data_AF-A0A537YVD6-F1
#
_entry.id   AF-A0A537YVD6-F1
#
_cell.length_a   1.000
_cell.length_b   1.000
_cell.length_c   1.000
_cell.angle_alpha   90.00
_cell.angle_beta   90.00
_cell.angle_gamma   90.00
#
_symmetry.space_group_name_H-M   'P 1'
#
loop_
_entity.id
_entity.type
_entity.pdbx_description
1 polymer ?
#
loop_
_entity_poly.entity_id
_entity_poly.type
_entity_poly.pdbx_seq_one_letter_code
_entity_poly.pdbx_strand_id
1 'polypeptide(L)'
;MTSANVEIEQVLPAGSVPGCLGFHLDVPSPGDSSASHALVLSGWALGGDDPIEQIEIVFEGEVLAAAGLTKDREDVLNQFPEASDLRVGWVTEASLVGLPEEFELFARVALKSGERDRLATIRGRRRRVLPADDSALQPLIVSTYGRTGSTWLMRLLDQHPATLAYRPFEYEPRAVSYWAAVLGALSQPASYLQPLATTLSSEHWWLGDATVPNDIPQPDPPVKDELSRTGIEAVATLCRERISSFYEAVARTQNKPKPRYFAEKVSPDPTVWRLTTELFPATREVILVRDFRDMACSILAYNEKTKVTSFGRERVDTDLEFLQELRTAAKSLVKIHKGRGDSAFLLRYEDLILEPEPTLFELFEFLDISSSEETVASVLERASEETVPMAGHRTSSDPRQSVGRWQRDLSPEMQEACVEAFDDVLAELGYEPTARILA
;
A
#
# COMPACT_ATOMS: atom_id res chain seq x y z
N MET A 1 -21.38 -1.09 -28.57
CA MET A 1 -21.67 -0.98 -27.13
C MET A 1 -20.33 -1.02 -26.43
N THR A 2 -20.01 0.04 -25.71
CA THR A 2 -18.79 0.12 -24.91
C THR A 2 -18.92 -0.89 -23.77
N SER A 3 -17.89 -1.70 -23.53
CA SER A 3 -17.94 -2.71 -22.48
C SER A 3 -17.89 -2.09 -21.09
N ALA A 4 -18.65 -2.64 -20.13
CA ALA A 4 -18.61 -2.19 -18.75
C ALA A 4 -17.24 -2.41 -18.11
N ASN A 5 -16.81 -1.43 -17.33
CA ASN A 5 -15.60 -1.49 -16.51
C ASN A 5 -15.88 -1.94 -15.09
N VAL A 6 -17.13 -1.82 -14.62
CA VAL A 6 -17.58 -2.29 -13.30
C VAL A 6 -18.91 -3.02 -13.47
N GLU A 7 -19.05 -4.16 -12.81
CA GLU A 7 -20.26 -4.99 -12.77
C GLU A 7 -20.53 -5.41 -11.33
N ILE A 8 -21.76 -5.23 -10.85
CA ILE A 8 -22.16 -5.55 -9.48
C ILE A 8 -22.84 -6.91 -9.46
N GLU A 9 -22.29 -7.83 -8.68
CA GLU A 9 -22.77 -9.21 -8.62
C GLU A 9 -23.71 -9.42 -7.43
N GLN A 10 -23.39 -8.79 -6.30
CA GLN A 10 -24.14 -9.01 -5.06
C GLN A 10 -24.15 -7.75 -4.18
N VAL A 11 -25.31 -7.52 -3.55
CA VAL A 11 -25.48 -6.51 -2.52
C VAL A 11 -26.22 -7.17 -1.35
N LEU A 12 -25.56 -7.20 -0.19
CA LEU A 12 -26.05 -7.84 1.03
C LEU A 12 -26.25 -6.77 2.10
N PRO A 13 -27.47 -6.24 2.30
CA PRO A 13 -27.74 -5.32 3.39
C PRO A 13 -27.66 -6.05 4.75
N ALA A 14 -27.25 -5.33 5.78
CA ALA A 14 -27.36 -5.80 7.16
C ALA A 14 -28.85 -5.91 7.55
N GLY A 15 -29.17 -6.80 8.50
CA GLY A 15 -30.55 -6.94 8.98
C GLY A 15 -30.97 -5.81 9.91
N SER A 16 -30.06 -5.38 10.78
CA SER A 16 -30.21 -4.25 11.71
C SER A 16 -28.83 -3.69 12.03
N VAL A 17 -28.77 -2.40 12.32
CA VAL A 17 -27.50 -1.70 12.59
C VAL A 17 -27.62 -0.97 13.93
N PRO A 18 -26.75 -1.25 14.91
CA PRO A 18 -26.70 -0.49 16.16
C PRO A 18 -26.63 1.02 15.92
N GLY A 19 -27.33 1.79 16.75
CA GLY A 19 -27.37 3.25 16.62
C GLY A 19 -28.16 3.78 15.41
N CYS A 20 -28.72 2.92 14.56
CA CYS A 20 -29.57 3.31 13.43
C CYS A 20 -31.03 2.87 13.64
N LEU A 21 -31.97 3.80 13.43
CA LEU A 21 -33.41 3.51 13.41
C LEU A 21 -33.84 2.81 12.11
N GLY A 22 -33.13 3.08 11.02
CA GLY A 22 -33.37 2.47 9.71
C GLY A 22 -32.32 2.92 8.70
N PHE A 23 -32.18 2.16 7.62
CA PHE A 23 -31.32 2.52 6.49
C PHE A 23 -31.73 1.76 5.23
N HIS A 24 -31.28 2.27 4.09
CA HIS A 24 -31.36 1.56 2.82
C HIS A 24 -30.21 1.98 1.90
N LEU A 25 -29.75 1.05 1.07
CA LEU A 25 -28.82 1.31 -0.02
C LEU A 25 -29.63 1.29 -1.32
N ASP A 26 -29.81 2.44 -1.95
CA ASP A 26 -30.59 2.59 -3.19
C ASP A 26 -29.79 2.09 -4.41
N VAL A 27 -28.50 2.44 -4.49
CA VAL A 27 -27.55 1.94 -5.50
C VAL A 27 -26.18 1.67 -4.86
N PRO A 28 -25.42 0.68 -5.38
CA PRO A 28 -25.75 -0.19 -6.51
C PRO A 28 -26.78 -1.28 -6.18
N SER A 29 -27.37 -1.87 -7.21
CA SER A 29 -28.16 -3.11 -7.20
C SER A 29 -27.43 -4.25 -7.92
N PRO A 30 -27.71 -5.53 -7.59
CA PRO A 30 -27.18 -6.67 -8.35
C PRO A 30 -27.56 -6.58 -9.83
N GLY A 31 -26.57 -6.75 -10.71
CA GLY A 31 -26.70 -6.63 -12.16
C GLY A 31 -26.41 -5.23 -12.70
N ASP A 32 -26.21 -4.22 -11.84
CA ASP A 32 -25.79 -2.90 -12.28
C ASP A 32 -24.40 -2.94 -12.91
N SER A 33 -24.20 -2.10 -13.93
CA SER A 33 -22.92 -1.97 -14.61
C SER A 33 -22.60 -0.52 -14.93
N SER A 34 -21.30 -0.20 -15.01
CA SER A 34 -20.79 1.14 -15.30
C SER A 34 -19.61 1.07 -16.26
N ALA A 35 -19.52 2.04 -17.17
CA ALA A 35 -18.32 2.25 -17.99
C ALA A 35 -17.20 2.98 -17.22
N SER A 36 -17.53 3.64 -16.10
CA SER A 36 -16.56 4.33 -15.25
C SER A 36 -15.60 3.36 -14.54
N HIS A 37 -14.43 3.84 -14.12
CA HIS A 37 -13.57 3.16 -13.14
C HIS A 37 -13.95 3.46 -11.68
N ALA A 38 -15.06 4.15 -11.46
CA ALA A 38 -15.62 4.44 -10.15
C ALA A 38 -17.04 3.86 -9.99
N LEU A 39 -17.43 3.65 -8.74
CA LEU A 39 -18.74 3.14 -8.34
C LEU A 39 -19.52 4.23 -7.62
N VAL A 40 -20.72 4.55 -8.12
CA VAL A 40 -21.66 5.43 -7.42
C VAL A 40 -22.42 4.63 -6.38
N LEU A 41 -22.54 5.18 -5.18
CA LEU A 41 -23.32 4.62 -4.09
C LEU A 41 -24.24 5.69 -3.53
N SER A 42 -25.51 5.36 -3.30
CA SER A 42 -26.44 6.25 -2.64
C SER A 42 -27.43 5.48 -1.80
N GLY A 43 -28.00 6.17 -0.82
CA GLY A 43 -28.97 5.57 0.08
C GLY A 43 -29.50 6.58 1.07
N TRP A 44 -30.08 6.06 2.14
CA TRP A 44 -30.43 6.84 3.32
C TRP A 44 -30.10 6.06 4.59
N ALA A 45 -29.85 6.78 5.67
CA ALA A 45 -29.69 6.20 6.99
C ALA A 45 -30.22 7.18 8.04
N LEU A 46 -30.89 6.66 9.06
CA LEU A 46 -31.46 7.45 10.14
C LEU A 46 -30.80 7.03 11.46
N GLY A 47 -30.09 7.97 12.08
CA GLY A 47 -29.49 7.77 13.40
C GLY A 47 -30.55 7.73 14.50
N GLY A 48 -30.26 7.02 15.57
CA GLY A 48 -31.01 7.09 16.83
C GLY A 48 -30.56 8.27 17.69
N ASP A 49 -30.32 8.02 18.97
CA ASP A 49 -29.87 9.05 19.92
C ASP A 49 -28.49 9.63 19.57
N ASP A 50 -27.60 8.81 19.01
CA ASP A 50 -26.30 9.24 18.51
C ASP A 50 -26.40 9.55 17.01
N PRO A 51 -26.19 10.81 16.58
CA PRO A 51 -26.32 11.18 15.18
C PRO A 51 -25.26 10.52 14.30
N ILE A 52 -25.67 10.17 13.08
CA ILE A 52 -24.75 9.73 12.04
C ILE A 52 -23.95 10.95 11.55
N GLU A 53 -22.63 10.86 11.58
CA GLU A 53 -21.70 11.85 11.03
C GLU A 53 -21.58 11.70 9.51
N GLN A 54 -21.36 10.48 9.02
CA GLN A 54 -21.17 10.18 7.60
C GLN A 54 -21.35 8.70 7.29
N ILE A 55 -21.48 8.37 6.02
CA ILE A 55 -21.35 7.03 5.47
C ILE A 55 -19.96 6.87 4.88
N GLU A 56 -19.30 5.75 5.15
CA GLU A 56 -18.00 5.40 4.59
C GLU A 56 -18.08 4.16 3.70
N ILE A 57 -17.35 4.21 2.61
CA ILE A 57 -17.11 3.09 1.70
C ILE A 57 -15.71 2.56 1.98
N VAL A 58 -15.62 1.29 2.35
CA VAL A 58 -14.41 0.71 2.92
C VAL A 58 -13.97 -0.51 2.13
N PHE A 59 -12.67 -0.61 1.88
CA PHE A 59 -12.00 -1.79 1.35
C PHE A 59 -10.84 -2.18 2.27
N GLU A 60 -10.82 -3.42 2.78
CA GLU A 60 -9.77 -3.94 3.67
C GLU A 60 -9.40 -3.07 4.90
N GLY A 61 -10.34 -2.22 5.34
CA GLY A 61 -10.17 -1.30 6.47
C GLY A 61 -9.81 0.13 6.06
N GLU A 62 -9.49 0.38 4.79
CA GLU A 62 -9.23 1.72 4.25
C GLU A 62 -10.53 2.35 3.74
N VAL A 63 -10.75 3.62 4.07
CA VAL A 63 -11.89 4.40 3.58
C VAL A 63 -11.56 4.91 2.18
N LEU A 64 -12.31 4.43 1.18
CA LEU A 64 -12.17 4.84 -0.22
C LEU A 64 -12.93 6.13 -0.52
N ALA A 65 -14.08 6.30 0.11
CA ALA A 65 -14.94 7.47 -0.04
C ALA A 65 -15.80 7.65 1.21
N ALA A 66 -16.24 8.88 1.45
CA ALA A 66 -17.18 9.20 2.51
C ALA A 66 -18.23 10.22 2.04
N ALA A 67 -19.39 10.22 2.68
CA ALA A 67 -20.43 11.21 2.44
C ALA A 67 -21.23 11.53 3.69
N GLY A 68 -21.42 12.83 3.94
CA GLY A 68 -22.41 13.30 4.90
C GLY A 68 -23.84 13.09 4.40
N LEU A 69 -24.78 13.09 5.32
CA LEU A 69 -26.21 12.96 5.04
C LEU A 69 -26.76 14.35 4.72
N THR A 70 -26.79 14.71 3.44
CA THR A 70 -27.17 16.06 2.99
C THR A 70 -28.31 16.09 1.98
N LYS A 71 -28.87 14.93 1.61
CA LYS A 71 -29.97 14.84 0.63
C LYS A 71 -31.30 14.67 1.36
N ASP A 72 -32.28 15.48 0.97
CA ASP A 72 -33.62 15.44 1.54
C ASP A 72 -34.36 14.16 1.09
N ARG A 73 -35.03 13.49 2.03
CA ARG A 73 -35.81 12.27 1.80
C ARG A 73 -37.18 12.33 2.47
N GLU A 74 -38.11 13.01 1.82
CA GLU A 74 -39.51 13.13 2.28
C GLU A 74 -40.21 11.76 2.39
N ASP A 75 -39.89 10.84 1.49
CA ASP A 75 -40.40 9.46 1.49
C ASP A 75 -40.00 8.68 2.74
N VAL A 76 -38.82 8.95 3.30
CA VAL A 76 -38.32 8.35 4.53
C VAL A 76 -39.03 8.95 5.75
N LEU A 77 -39.19 10.28 5.82
CA LEU A 77 -39.92 10.91 6.93
C LEU A 77 -41.37 10.44 7.03
N ASN A 78 -42.02 10.16 5.90
CA ASN A 78 -43.38 9.61 5.90
C ASN A 78 -43.47 8.22 6.55
N GLN A 79 -42.37 7.46 6.56
CA GLN A 79 -42.27 6.14 7.19
C GLN A 79 -41.72 6.19 8.61
N PHE A 80 -40.95 7.24 8.95
CA PHE A 80 -40.34 7.48 10.26
C PHE A 80 -40.71 8.88 10.79
N PRO A 81 -41.95 9.10 11.27
CA PRO A 81 -42.42 10.41 11.71
C PRO A 81 -41.64 10.99 12.90
N GLU A 82 -40.96 10.14 13.66
CA GLU A 82 -40.06 10.52 14.76
C GLU A 82 -38.78 11.21 14.31
N ALA A 83 -38.41 11.12 13.02
CA ALA A 83 -37.24 11.80 12.48
C ALA A 83 -37.52 13.30 12.29
N SER A 84 -36.68 14.16 12.88
CA SER A 84 -36.85 15.62 12.85
C SER A 84 -36.09 16.33 11.72
N ASP A 85 -35.20 15.64 10.99
CA ASP A 85 -34.41 16.20 9.88
C ASP A 85 -34.69 15.43 8.58
N LEU A 86 -34.91 16.16 7.48
CA LEU A 86 -35.10 15.62 6.13
C LEU A 86 -33.80 15.08 5.52
N ARG A 87 -32.64 15.58 5.98
CA ARG A 87 -31.32 15.28 5.43
C ARG A 87 -30.79 13.96 5.97
N VAL A 88 -31.39 12.88 5.50
CA VAL A 88 -31.03 11.50 5.85
C VAL A 88 -30.49 10.74 4.64
N GLY A 89 -30.58 11.31 3.44
CA GLY A 89 -30.04 10.76 2.22
C GLY A 89 -28.57 11.12 2.02
N TRP A 90 -27.84 10.23 1.37
CA TRP A 90 -26.41 10.38 1.06
C TRP A 90 -26.12 9.85 -0.35
N VAL A 91 -25.09 10.41 -0.96
CA VAL A 91 -24.53 9.95 -2.23
C VAL A 91 -23.02 10.12 -2.20
N THR A 92 -22.30 9.16 -2.74
CA THR A 92 -20.85 9.23 -2.91
C THR A 92 -20.43 8.43 -4.13
N GLU A 93 -19.20 8.63 -4.57
CA GLU A 93 -18.59 7.86 -5.63
C GLU A 93 -17.21 7.40 -5.14
N ALA A 94 -16.90 6.11 -5.28
CA ALA A 94 -15.63 5.53 -4.85
C ALA A 94 -14.82 5.10 -6.07
N SER A 95 -13.58 5.57 -6.19
CA SER A 95 -12.64 5.06 -7.19
C SER A 95 -12.33 3.59 -6.90
N LEU A 96 -12.40 2.74 -7.93
CA LEU A 96 -12.02 1.34 -7.83
C LEU A 96 -10.62 1.07 -8.43
N VAL A 97 -9.91 2.12 -8.87
CA VAL A 97 -8.56 2.01 -9.42
C VAL A 97 -7.60 1.42 -8.39
N GLY A 98 -6.86 0.38 -8.77
CA GLY A 98 -5.95 -0.34 -7.86
C GLY A 98 -6.62 -1.41 -7.00
N LEU A 99 -7.94 -1.47 -6.88
CA LEU A 99 -8.60 -2.60 -6.19
C LEU A 99 -8.39 -3.91 -6.97
N PRO A 100 -8.55 -5.09 -6.38
CA PRO A 100 -8.55 -6.34 -7.12
C PRO A 100 -9.70 -6.38 -8.17
N GLU A 101 -9.54 -7.20 -9.21
CA GLU A 101 -10.56 -7.33 -10.28
C GLU A 101 -11.87 -7.89 -9.74
N GLU A 102 -11.83 -8.76 -8.74
CA GLU A 102 -12.99 -9.13 -7.92
C GLU A 102 -12.87 -8.43 -6.58
N PHE A 103 -13.85 -7.60 -6.21
CA PHE A 103 -13.77 -6.79 -5.00
C PHE A 103 -14.94 -7.05 -4.05
N GLU A 104 -14.69 -6.79 -2.77
CA GLU A 104 -15.70 -6.71 -1.71
C GLU A 104 -15.55 -5.38 -0.97
N LEU A 105 -16.58 -4.55 -1.03
CA LEU A 105 -16.66 -3.26 -0.33
C LEU A 105 -17.66 -3.35 0.82
N PHE A 106 -17.46 -2.53 1.83
CA PHE A 106 -18.43 -2.29 2.89
C PHE A 106 -18.92 -0.86 2.86
N ALA A 107 -20.24 -0.67 2.86
CA ALA A 107 -20.84 0.59 3.27
C ALA A 107 -21.05 0.53 4.78
N ARG A 108 -20.60 1.54 5.53
CA ARG A 108 -20.75 1.60 6.99
C ARG A 108 -21.14 3.00 7.46
N VAL A 109 -21.88 3.07 8.56
CA VAL A 109 -22.14 4.34 9.26
C VAL A 109 -20.95 4.74 10.14
N ALA A 110 -20.77 6.05 10.25
CA ALA A 110 -19.99 6.74 11.26
C ALA A 110 -20.95 7.40 12.24
N LEU A 111 -20.92 7.05 13.52
CA LEU A 111 -21.63 7.85 14.51
C LEU A 111 -20.70 8.92 15.08
N LYS A 112 -21.27 10.01 15.61
CA LYS A 112 -20.48 11.10 16.23
C LYS A 112 -19.68 10.65 17.45
N SER A 113 -20.10 9.58 18.13
CA SER A 113 -19.29 8.91 19.17
C SER A 113 -18.02 8.24 18.64
N GLY A 114 -17.91 8.04 17.33
CA GLY A 114 -16.84 7.29 16.69
C GLY A 114 -17.16 5.80 16.46
N GLU A 115 -18.33 5.31 16.89
CA GLU A 115 -18.80 3.96 16.59
C GLU A 115 -19.03 3.77 15.08
N ARG A 116 -18.77 2.54 14.61
CA ARG A 116 -18.72 2.20 13.19
C ARG A 116 -19.41 0.86 12.94
N ASP A 117 -20.51 0.89 12.20
CA ASP A 117 -21.30 -0.32 11.91
C ASP A 117 -21.62 -0.48 10.43
N ARG A 118 -21.59 -1.72 9.98
CA ARG A 118 -21.78 -2.08 8.57
C ARG A 118 -23.25 -2.00 8.17
N LEU A 119 -23.54 -1.21 7.13
CA LEU A 119 -24.84 -1.15 6.48
C LEU A 119 -25.01 -2.24 5.43
N ALA A 120 -23.98 -2.48 4.61
CA ALA A 120 -24.06 -3.43 3.52
C ALA A 120 -22.68 -3.96 3.11
N THR A 121 -22.68 -5.15 2.52
CA THR A 121 -21.55 -5.71 1.77
C THR A 121 -21.88 -5.70 0.28
N ILE A 122 -20.97 -5.19 -0.53
CA ILE A 122 -21.11 -5.04 -1.98
C ILE A 122 -19.99 -5.83 -2.65
N ARG A 123 -20.35 -6.73 -3.56
CA ARG A 123 -19.39 -7.53 -4.34
C ARG A 123 -19.59 -7.29 -5.81
N GLY A 124 -18.48 -7.22 -6.53
CA GLY A 124 -18.51 -7.01 -7.96
C GLY A 124 -17.19 -7.32 -8.62
N ARG A 125 -17.19 -7.10 -9.92
CA ARG A 125 -16.02 -7.20 -10.78
C ARG A 125 -15.69 -5.86 -11.38
N ARG A 126 -14.41 -5.62 -11.60
CA ARG A 126 -13.91 -4.47 -12.35
C ARG A 126 -12.86 -4.88 -13.37
N ARG A 127 -12.69 -4.05 -14.40
CA ARG A 127 -11.60 -4.15 -15.36
C ARG A 127 -10.47 -3.23 -14.98
N ARG A 128 -9.23 -3.68 -15.21
CA ARG A 128 -8.02 -2.85 -15.06
C ARG A 128 -8.11 -1.63 -15.97
N VAL A 129 -7.50 -0.55 -15.51
CA VAL A 129 -7.41 0.71 -16.24
C VAL A 129 -6.59 0.51 -17.51
N LEU A 130 -5.49 -0.25 -17.41
CA LEU A 130 -4.65 -0.58 -18.55
C LEU A 130 -4.57 -2.10 -18.77
N PRO A 131 -4.43 -2.55 -20.03
CA PRO A 131 -4.08 -3.93 -20.30
C PRO A 131 -2.67 -4.25 -19.80
N ALA A 132 -2.43 -5.52 -19.47
CA ALA A 132 -1.10 -6.02 -19.15
C ALA A 132 -0.14 -5.87 -20.34
N ASP A 133 1.12 -5.55 -20.04
CA ASP A 133 2.22 -5.50 -21.00
C ASP A 133 3.42 -6.23 -20.41
N ASP A 134 3.48 -7.54 -20.64
CA ASP A 134 4.54 -8.42 -20.13
C ASP A 134 5.86 -8.25 -20.91
N SER A 135 5.85 -7.49 -22.00
CA SER A 135 7.05 -7.22 -22.81
C SER A 135 7.87 -6.05 -22.26
N ALA A 136 7.25 -5.21 -21.44
CA ALA A 136 7.89 -4.06 -20.81
C ALA A 136 8.75 -4.45 -19.60
N LEU A 137 9.67 -3.55 -19.25
CA LEU A 137 10.43 -3.60 -18.01
C LEU A 137 9.48 -3.53 -16.80
N GLN A 138 9.60 -4.48 -15.86
CA GLN A 138 8.66 -4.61 -14.73
C GLN A 138 9.24 -4.11 -13.41
N PRO A 139 8.41 -3.62 -12.47
CA PRO A 139 8.84 -3.36 -11.11
C PRO A 139 9.18 -4.65 -10.34
N LEU A 140 10.27 -4.59 -9.58
CA LEU A 140 10.61 -5.47 -8.47
C LEU A 140 10.55 -4.63 -7.20
N ILE A 141 9.44 -4.74 -6.48
CA ILE A 141 9.22 -3.97 -5.25
C ILE A 141 9.91 -4.67 -4.08
N VAL A 142 10.82 -3.96 -3.40
CA VAL A 142 11.39 -4.41 -2.14
C VAL A 142 10.62 -3.74 -1.01
N SER A 143 9.63 -4.43 -0.48
CA SER A 143 8.78 -3.98 0.63
C SER A 143 9.51 -4.18 1.95
N THR A 144 9.94 -3.08 2.59
CA THR A 144 10.77 -3.17 3.80
C THR A 144 10.83 -1.85 4.58
N TYR A 145 11.16 -1.94 5.87
CA TYR A 145 11.41 -0.78 6.72
C TYR A 145 12.89 -0.38 6.72
N GLY A 146 13.21 0.73 7.40
CA GLY A 146 14.59 1.13 7.62
C GLY A 146 15.36 0.09 8.44
N ARG A 147 16.67 -0.02 8.21
CA ARG A 147 17.62 -0.82 9.01
C ARG A 147 17.50 -2.35 8.88
N THR A 148 16.87 -2.83 7.82
CA THR A 148 16.71 -4.26 7.47
C THR A 148 17.77 -4.81 6.50
N GLY A 149 18.78 -4.01 6.14
CA GLY A 149 19.79 -4.42 5.15
C GLY A 149 19.39 -4.17 3.69
N SER A 150 18.33 -3.41 3.44
CA SER A 150 17.83 -3.12 2.10
C SER A 150 18.87 -2.55 1.13
N THR A 151 19.79 -1.71 1.60
CA THR A 151 20.87 -1.16 0.77
C THR A 151 21.78 -2.26 0.22
N TRP A 152 22.04 -3.31 1.00
CA TRP A 152 22.84 -4.45 0.55
C TRP A 152 22.09 -5.25 -0.51
N LEU A 153 20.82 -5.56 -0.27
CA LEU A 153 19.97 -6.24 -1.24
C LEU A 153 19.86 -5.47 -2.56
N MET A 154 19.58 -4.17 -2.52
CA MET A 154 19.46 -3.34 -3.72
C MET A 154 20.74 -3.34 -4.53
N ARG A 155 21.90 -3.38 -3.88
CA ARG A 155 23.20 -3.48 -4.54
C ARG A 155 23.40 -4.84 -5.21
N LEU A 156 23.03 -5.94 -4.54
CA LEU A 156 23.08 -7.28 -5.12
C LEU A 156 22.18 -7.41 -6.34
N LEU A 157 20.92 -6.95 -6.22
CA LEU A 157 19.98 -6.88 -7.34
C LEU A 157 20.56 -6.04 -8.47
N ASP A 158 21.26 -4.95 -8.19
CA ASP A 158 21.88 -4.16 -9.24
C ASP A 158 23.15 -4.78 -9.86
N GLN A 159 23.72 -5.84 -9.32
CA GLN A 159 24.81 -6.53 -10.05
C GLN A 159 24.27 -7.57 -11.02
N HIS A 160 23.05 -8.06 -10.81
CA HIS A 160 22.50 -9.10 -11.66
C HIS A 160 22.10 -8.51 -13.05
N PRO A 161 22.45 -9.16 -14.19
CA PRO A 161 22.24 -8.58 -15.53
C PRO A 161 20.78 -8.34 -15.92
N ALA A 162 19.85 -9.14 -15.38
CA ALA A 162 18.41 -9.04 -15.66
C ALA A 162 17.69 -8.03 -14.76
N THR A 163 18.39 -7.33 -13.87
CA THR A 163 17.80 -6.44 -12.87
C THR A 163 18.56 -5.12 -12.85
N LEU A 164 17.91 -4.08 -12.37
CA LEU A 164 18.48 -2.73 -12.31
C LEU A 164 18.01 -2.03 -11.05
N ALA A 165 18.88 -1.29 -10.37
CA ALA A 165 18.46 -0.34 -9.35
C ALA A 165 19.15 1.01 -9.57
N TYR A 166 18.42 2.11 -9.35
CA TYR A 166 18.99 3.43 -9.51
C TYR A 166 19.98 3.73 -8.37
N ARG A 167 21.17 4.20 -8.74
CA ARG A 167 22.26 4.60 -7.84
C ARG A 167 22.25 6.13 -7.66
N PRO A 168 22.75 6.67 -6.54
CA PRO A 168 23.33 5.98 -5.38
C PRO A 168 22.25 5.42 -4.42
N PHE A 169 22.50 4.26 -3.80
CA PHE A 169 21.49 3.50 -3.05
C PHE A 169 21.15 4.08 -1.67
N GLU A 170 21.90 5.09 -1.22
CA GLU A 170 21.65 5.86 -0.01
C GLU A 170 20.39 6.72 -0.13
N TYR A 171 20.00 7.06 -1.36
CA TYR A 171 18.76 7.76 -1.66
C TYR A 171 17.79 6.82 -2.34
N GLU A 172 16.56 6.80 -1.86
CA GLU A 172 15.50 6.01 -2.46
C GLU A 172 14.89 6.79 -3.63
N PRO A 173 15.09 6.37 -4.90
CA PRO A 173 14.21 6.84 -5.96
C PRO A 173 12.78 6.46 -5.55
N ARG A 174 11.84 7.38 -5.73
CA ARG A 174 10.42 7.11 -5.52
C ARG A 174 9.67 7.20 -6.84
N ALA A 175 10.26 6.77 -7.94
CA ALA A 175 9.68 6.97 -9.27
C ALA A 175 8.36 6.20 -9.38
N VAL A 176 8.35 4.94 -8.92
CA VAL A 176 7.12 4.12 -8.89
C VAL A 176 6.11 4.73 -7.93
N SER A 177 6.51 4.93 -6.68
CA SER A 177 5.59 5.38 -5.62
C SER A 177 4.99 6.75 -5.95
N TYR A 178 5.77 7.65 -6.55
CA TYR A 178 5.33 8.97 -6.98
C TYR A 178 4.25 8.89 -8.07
N TRP A 179 4.51 8.19 -9.17
CA TRP A 179 3.56 8.11 -10.28
C TRP A 179 2.35 7.24 -9.94
N ALA A 180 2.51 6.21 -9.10
CA ALA A 180 1.40 5.46 -8.53
C ALA A 180 0.49 6.38 -7.69
N ALA A 181 1.06 7.21 -6.81
CA ALA A 181 0.30 8.19 -6.03
C ALA A 181 -0.40 9.25 -6.91
N VAL A 182 0.23 9.70 -7.99
CA VAL A 182 -0.39 10.59 -8.98
C VAL A 182 -1.63 9.95 -9.61
N LEU A 183 -1.54 8.69 -10.05
CA LEU A 183 -2.71 7.94 -10.55
C LEU A 183 -3.79 7.84 -9.47
N GLY A 184 -3.42 7.43 -8.26
CA GLY A 184 -4.36 7.29 -7.14
C GLY A 184 -5.10 8.57 -6.83
N ALA A 185 -4.40 9.71 -6.83
CA ALA A 185 -4.99 11.03 -6.53
C ALA A 185 -5.87 11.57 -7.67
N LEU A 186 -5.42 11.46 -8.93
CA LEU A 186 -6.16 11.98 -10.08
C LEU A 186 -7.33 11.10 -10.51
N SER A 187 -7.33 9.81 -10.14
CA SER A 187 -8.46 8.91 -10.38
C SER A 187 -9.58 9.04 -9.34
N GLN A 188 -9.41 9.87 -8.30
CA GLN A 188 -10.49 10.12 -7.35
C GLN A 188 -11.61 10.92 -8.00
N PRO A 189 -12.89 10.61 -7.70
CA PRO A 189 -14.02 11.38 -8.20
C PRO A 189 -13.95 12.88 -7.89
N ALA A 190 -13.53 13.22 -6.68
CA ALA A 190 -13.32 14.62 -6.31
C ALA A 190 -12.27 15.32 -7.20
N SER A 191 -11.23 14.60 -7.65
CA SER A 191 -10.17 15.15 -8.50
C SER A 191 -10.57 15.23 -9.98
N TYR A 192 -11.13 14.17 -10.56
CA TYR A 192 -11.49 14.20 -11.99
C TYR A 192 -12.72 15.09 -12.27
N LEU A 193 -13.59 15.33 -11.27
CA LEU A 193 -14.70 16.27 -11.39
C LEU A 193 -14.29 17.72 -11.14
N GLN A 194 -13.09 17.96 -10.61
CA GLN A 194 -12.60 19.30 -10.25
C GLN A 194 -12.72 20.36 -11.36
N PRO A 195 -12.59 20.05 -12.67
CA PRO A 195 -12.85 21.02 -13.73
C PRO A 195 -14.30 21.53 -13.81
N LEU A 196 -15.26 20.76 -13.29
CA LEU A 196 -16.70 21.10 -13.21
C LEU A 196 -17.11 21.53 -11.80
N ALA A 197 -16.38 21.06 -10.80
CA ALA A 197 -16.59 21.15 -9.35
C ALA A 197 -15.68 22.19 -8.67
N THR A 198 -15.25 23.21 -9.41
CA THR A 198 -14.01 23.92 -9.10
C THR A 198 -14.01 24.60 -7.72
N THR A 199 -13.05 24.21 -6.88
CA THR A 199 -12.75 24.87 -5.60
C THR A 199 -11.34 25.45 -5.62
N LEU A 200 -11.24 26.77 -5.85
CA LEU A 200 -9.95 27.47 -6.02
C LEU A 200 -9.28 27.91 -4.71
N SER A 201 -9.84 27.58 -3.55
CA SER A 201 -9.32 27.99 -2.25
C SER A 201 -8.13 27.15 -1.75
N SER A 202 -7.87 26.00 -2.36
CA SER A 202 -6.74 25.12 -2.03
C SER A 202 -5.52 25.43 -2.91
N GLU A 203 -4.32 25.38 -2.34
CA GLU A 203 -3.06 25.45 -3.10
C GLU A 203 -2.94 24.30 -4.12
N HIS A 204 -3.62 23.19 -3.86
CA HIS A 204 -3.75 22.05 -4.77
C HIS A 204 -5.11 22.03 -5.44
N TRP A 205 -5.58 23.17 -5.96
CA TRP A 205 -6.92 23.32 -6.54
C TRP A 205 -7.29 22.28 -7.60
N TRP A 206 -6.31 21.64 -8.24
CA TRP A 206 -6.47 20.60 -9.26
C TRP A 206 -6.72 19.19 -8.67
N LEU A 207 -6.64 19.05 -7.34
CA LEU A 207 -7.07 17.89 -6.57
C LEU A 207 -8.34 18.26 -5.79
N GLY A 208 -9.30 17.34 -5.75
CA GLY A 208 -10.48 17.51 -4.89
C GLY A 208 -10.18 17.19 -3.43
N ASP A 209 -10.97 17.71 -2.50
CA ASP A 209 -10.79 17.55 -1.05
C ASP A 209 -11.39 16.23 -0.49
N ALA A 210 -11.27 15.15 -1.27
CA ALA A 210 -11.86 13.81 -1.03
C ALA A 210 -13.40 13.76 -0.96
N THR A 211 -14.10 14.89 -0.89
CA THR A 211 -15.56 14.96 -0.99
C THR A 211 -15.98 15.50 -2.35
N VAL A 212 -16.85 14.77 -3.06
CA VAL A 212 -17.48 15.32 -4.27
C VAL A 212 -18.56 16.31 -3.83
N PRO A 213 -18.53 17.58 -4.26
CA PRO A 213 -19.56 18.53 -3.84
C PRO A 213 -20.95 18.07 -4.30
N ASN A 214 -21.89 18.09 -3.35
CA ASN A 214 -23.23 17.51 -3.55
C ASN A 214 -24.17 18.38 -4.41
N ASP A 215 -23.77 19.60 -4.73
CA ASP A 215 -24.53 20.64 -5.40
C ASP A 215 -24.19 20.83 -6.88
N ILE A 216 -23.22 20.07 -7.40
CA ILE A 216 -22.83 20.18 -8.81
C ILE A 216 -23.83 19.40 -9.67
N PRO A 217 -24.37 20.00 -10.75
CA PRO A 217 -25.15 19.28 -11.74
C PRO A 217 -24.37 18.08 -12.29
N GLN A 218 -25.02 16.93 -12.40
CA GLN A 218 -24.39 15.75 -13.00
C GLN A 218 -23.95 16.07 -14.43
N PRO A 219 -22.69 15.77 -14.81
CA PRO A 219 -22.22 16.00 -16.16
C PRO A 219 -23.04 15.17 -17.16
N ASP A 220 -23.18 15.70 -18.39
CA ASP A 220 -23.76 14.94 -19.49
C ASP A 220 -23.01 13.60 -19.67
N PRO A 221 -23.70 12.50 -20.04
CA PRO A 221 -23.07 11.17 -20.09
C PRO A 221 -21.74 11.10 -20.87
N PRO A 222 -21.57 11.76 -22.04
CA PRO A 222 -20.28 11.77 -22.74
C PRO A 222 -19.16 12.47 -21.96
N VAL A 223 -19.48 13.55 -21.23
CA VAL A 223 -18.50 14.27 -20.39
C VAL A 223 -18.14 13.44 -19.17
N LYS A 224 -19.12 12.73 -18.57
CA LYS A 224 -18.86 11.80 -17.47
C LYS A 224 -17.93 10.65 -17.89
N ASP A 225 -18.15 10.08 -19.07
CA ASP A 225 -17.29 9.02 -19.62
C ASP A 225 -15.87 9.54 -19.89
N GLU A 226 -15.73 10.74 -20.44
CA GLU A 226 -14.42 11.36 -20.66
C GLU A 226 -13.65 11.54 -19.34
N LEU A 227 -14.28 12.03 -18.27
CA LEU A 227 -13.60 12.28 -17.00
C LEU A 227 -13.32 11.00 -16.19
N SER A 228 -14.31 10.12 -16.11
CA SER A 228 -14.30 8.96 -15.19
C SER A 228 -13.82 7.66 -15.83
N ARG A 229 -13.48 7.70 -17.12
CA ARG A 229 -12.90 6.58 -17.86
C ARG A 229 -11.72 7.01 -18.72
N THR A 230 -11.95 7.70 -19.84
CA THR A 230 -10.89 8.03 -20.82
C THR A 230 -9.75 8.82 -20.17
N GLY A 231 -10.08 9.81 -19.32
CA GLY A 231 -9.11 10.61 -18.60
C GLY A 231 -8.28 9.80 -17.61
N ILE A 232 -8.90 8.84 -16.91
CA ILE A 232 -8.19 7.94 -15.99
C ILE A 232 -7.25 7.01 -16.77
N GLU A 233 -7.72 6.44 -17.89
CA GLU A 233 -6.90 5.61 -18.79
C GLU A 233 -5.69 6.40 -19.34
N ALA A 234 -5.88 7.67 -19.69
CA ALA A 234 -4.81 8.56 -20.15
C ALA A 234 -3.80 8.90 -19.04
N VAL A 235 -4.26 9.20 -17.82
CA VAL A 235 -3.38 9.42 -16.65
C VAL A 235 -2.57 8.18 -16.33
N ALA A 236 -3.20 7.00 -16.31
CA ALA A 236 -2.49 5.75 -16.07
C ALA A 236 -1.42 5.50 -17.14
N THR A 237 -1.75 5.74 -18.41
CA THR A 237 -0.79 5.62 -19.52
C THR A 237 0.41 6.53 -19.31
N LEU A 238 0.18 7.81 -19.00
CA LEU A 238 1.24 8.76 -18.67
C LEU A 238 2.10 8.27 -17.50
N CYS A 239 1.49 7.83 -16.40
CA CYS A 239 2.21 7.36 -15.21
C CYS A 239 3.12 6.17 -15.55
N ARG A 240 2.60 5.17 -16.28
CA ARG A 240 3.37 4.01 -16.75
C ARG A 240 4.54 4.44 -17.64
N GLU A 241 4.30 5.29 -18.62
CA GLU A 241 5.34 5.80 -19.54
C GLU A 241 6.44 6.58 -18.81
N ARG A 242 6.07 7.40 -17.80
CA ARG A 242 7.04 8.17 -17.02
C ARG A 242 7.92 7.28 -16.15
N ILE A 243 7.37 6.21 -15.56
CA ILE A 243 8.13 5.20 -14.82
C ILE A 243 9.08 4.46 -15.79
N SER A 244 8.55 3.91 -16.89
CA SER A 244 9.35 3.15 -17.86
C SER A 244 10.47 4.00 -18.46
N SER A 245 10.18 5.22 -18.90
CA SER A 245 11.16 6.13 -19.49
C SER A 245 12.29 6.48 -18.52
N PHE A 246 11.98 6.66 -17.23
CA PHE A 246 12.99 6.87 -16.20
C PHE A 246 13.94 5.68 -16.12
N TYR A 247 13.41 4.46 -15.97
CA TYR A 247 14.25 3.27 -15.79
C TYR A 247 14.96 2.81 -17.06
N GLU A 248 14.41 3.08 -18.24
CA GLU A 248 15.14 2.93 -19.50
C GLU A 248 16.34 3.88 -19.59
N ALA A 249 16.22 5.11 -19.06
CA ALA A 249 17.35 6.02 -18.98
C ALA A 249 18.42 5.48 -18.02
N VAL A 250 18.01 4.95 -16.86
CA VAL A 250 18.94 4.29 -15.93
C VAL A 250 19.63 3.08 -16.60
N ALA A 251 18.88 2.26 -17.33
CA ALA A 251 19.40 1.09 -18.04
C ALA A 251 20.49 1.47 -19.06
N ARG A 252 20.25 2.55 -19.84
CA ARG A 252 21.24 3.11 -20.75
C ARG A 252 22.48 3.63 -20.00
N THR A 253 22.30 4.38 -18.92
CA THR A 253 23.41 4.93 -18.13
C THR A 253 24.26 3.83 -17.48
N GLN A 254 23.65 2.74 -17.05
CA GLN A 254 24.35 1.61 -16.43
C GLN A 254 24.82 0.54 -17.43
N ASN A 255 24.65 0.76 -18.74
CA ASN A 255 24.98 -0.18 -19.81
C ASN A 255 24.33 -1.57 -19.63
N LYS A 256 23.09 -1.61 -19.16
CA LYS A 256 22.28 -2.83 -19.06
C LYS A 256 21.24 -2.83 -20.18
N PRO A 257 21.48 -3.55 -21.28
CA PRO A 257 20.67 -3.39 -22.50
C PRO A 257 19.28 -4.03 -22.40
N LYS A 258 19.09 -5.03 -21.51
CA LYS A 258 17.86 -5.82 -21.42
C LYS A 258 17.53 -6.27 -19.98
N PRO A 259 17.39 -5.35 -19.01
CA PRO A 259 16.85 -5.75 -17.71
C PRO A 259 15.41 -6.24 -17.88
N ARG A 260 15.04 -7.25 -17.10
CA ARG A 260 13.65 -7.73 -16.93
C ARG A 260 12.95 -6.93 -15.82
N TYR A 261 13.70 -6.55 -14.78
CA TYR A 261 13.17 -5.81 -13.65
C TYR A 261 13.95 -4.53 -13.34
N PHE A 262 13.27 -3.49 -12.87
CA PHE A 262 13.88 -2.46 -12.04
C PHE A 262 13.45 -2.64 -10.59
N ALA A 263 14.38 -2.56 -9.66
CA ALA A 263 14.12 -2.65 -8.24
C ALA A 263 13.91 -1.25 -7.65
N GLU A 264 12.84 -1.09 -6.86
CA GLU A 264 12.59 0.08 -6.02
C GLU A 264 12.27 -0.40 -4.61
N LYS A 265 12.90 0.23 -3.61
CA LYS A 265 12.55 -0.03 -2.22
C LYS A 265 11.37 0.84 -1.83
N VAL A 266 10.31 0.21 -1.35
CA VAL A 266 9.06 0.88 -1.00
C VAL A 266 8.70 0.55 0.45
N SER A 267 8.18 1.55 1.17
CA SER A 267 7.60 1.29 2.48
C SER A 267 6.44 0.30 2.32
N PRO A 268 6.23 -0.67 3.22
CA PRO A 268 5.13 -1.63 3.10
C PRO A 268 3.76 -0.93 3.20
N ASP A 269 3.24 -0.50 2.05
CA ASP A 269 2.01 0.28 1.88
C ASP A 269 1.09 -0.46 0.88
N PRO A 270 -0.06 -0.98 1.35
CA PRO A 270 -1.01 -1.68 0.48
C PRO A 270 -1.53 -0.84 -0.68
N THR A 271 -1.71 0.47 -0.50
CA THR A 271 -2.21 1.38 -1.53
C THR A 271 -1.19 1.55 -2.64
N VAL A 272 0.08 1.79 -2.30
CA VAL A 272 1.16 1.91 -3.29
C VAL A 272 1.34 0.60 -4.05
N TRP A 273 1.27 -0.55 -3.37
CA TRP A 273 1.30 -1.86 -4.02
C TRP A 273 0.18 -2.01 -5.05
N ARG A 274 -1.07 -1.77 -4.63
CA ARG A 274 -2.27 -1.88 -5.47
C ARG A 274 -2.16 -1.03 -6.73
N LEU A 275 -1.79 0.24 -6.59
CA LEU A 275 -1.62 1.17 -7.71
C LEU A 275 -0.42 0.82 -8.60
N THR A 276 0.67 0.28 -8.03
CA THR A 276 1.80 -0.23 -8.82
C THR A 276 1.37 -1.42 -9.67
N THR A 277 0.65 -2.39 -9.09
CA THR A 277 0.14 -3.56 -9.83
C THR A 277 -0.98 -3.22 -10.81
N GLU A 278 -1.68 -2.09 -10.64
CA GLU A 278 -2.61 -1.54 -11.63
C GLU A 278 -1.85 -1.10 -12.89
N LEU A 279 -0.74 -0.38 -12.72
CA LEU A 279 0.11 0.08 -13.82
C LEU A 279 0.95 -1.04 -14.45
N PHE A 280 1.42 -1.99 -13.64
CA PHE A 280 2.32 -3.08 -14.01
C PHE A 280 1.84 -4.42 -13.43
N PRO A 281 0.93 -5.14 -14.10
CA PRO A 281 0.35 -6.38 -13.56
C PRO A 281 1.37 -7.49 -13.27
N ALA A 282 2.52 -7.50 -13.95
CA ALA A 282 3.59 -8.48 -13.76
C ALA A 282 4.64 -8.07 -12.71
N THR A 283 4.33 -7.07 -11.88
CA THR A 283 5.17 -6.67 -10.73
C THR A 283 5.48 -7.87 -9.83
N ARG A 284 6.73 -7.93 -9.34
CA ARG A 284 7.18 -8.89 -8.32
C ARG A 284 7.48 -8.18 -7.01
N GLU A 285 7.30 -8.89 -5.89
CA GLU A 285 7.57 -8.37 -4.55
C GLU A 285 8.58 -9.24 -3.81
N VAL A 286 9.56 -8.59 -3.19
CA VAL A 286 10.44 -9.17 -2.17
C VAL A 286 10.13 -8.46 -0.85
N ILE A 287 9.62 -9.21 0.11
CA ILE A 287 9.37 -8.73 1.47
C ILE A 287 10.65 -8.96 2.26
N LEU A 288 11.46 -7.90 2.41
CA LEU A 288 12.71 -7.98 3.15
C LEU A 288 12.45 -7.72 4.64
N VAL A 289 12.72 -8.73 5.45
CA VAL A 289 12.64 -8.68 6.91
C VAL A 289 14.02 -8.85 7.53
N ARG A 290 14.14 -8.39 8.77
CA ARG A 290 15.27 -8.62 9.65
C ARG A 290 14.69 -8.94 11.02
N ASP A 291 15.42 -9.67 11.85
CA ASP A 291 15.09 -9.82 13.26
C ASP A 291 14.78 -8.44 13.87
N PHE A 292 13.53 -8.23 14.29
CA PHE A 292 13.04 -6.94 14.77
C PHE A 292 13.79 -6.48 16.04
N ARG A 293 14.38 -7.40 16.79
CA ARG A 293 15.22 -7.11 17.95
C ARG A 293 16.55 -6.50 17.52
N ASP A 294 17.17 -7.06 16.48
CA ASP A 294 18.35 -6.48 15.84
C ASP A 294 18.05 -5.17 15.11
N MET A 295 16.85 -5.03 14.55
CA MET A 295 16.38 -3.78 13.96
C MET A 295 16.27 -2.68 15.02
N ALA A 296 15.61 -2.95 16.15
CA ALA A 296 15.51 -2.03 17.29
C ALA A 296 16.91 -1.62 17.80
N CYS A 297 17.78 -2.61 18.04
CA CYS A 297 19.17 -2.38 18.43
C CYS A 297 19.92 -1.51 17.40
N SER A 298 19.73 -1.76 16.11
CA SER A 298 20.35 -0.97 15.06
C SER A 298 19.84 0.47 14.99
N ILE A 299 18.56 0.71 15.24
CA ILE A 299 17.97 2.06 15.22
C ILE A 299 18.50 2.88 16.40
N LEU A 300 18.47 2.31 17.62
CA LEU A 300 18.97 2.98 18.82
C LEU A 300 20.45 3.36 18.67
N ALA A 301 21.29 2.41 18.25
CA ALA A 301 22.72 2.67 18.02
C ALA A 301 22.97 3.69 16.89
N TYR A 302 22.14 3.70 15.85
CA TYR A 302 22.26 4.68 14.76
C TYR A 302 21.91 6.09 15.26
N ASN A 303 20.77 6.24 15.94
CA ASN A 303 20.32 7.52 16.46
C ASN A 303 21.32 8.09 17.47
N GLU A 304 21.92 7.23 18.31
CA GLU A 304 22.99 7.65 19.22
C GLU A 304 24.25 8.10 18.48
N LYS A 305 24.66 7.38 17.43
CA LYS A 305 25.84 7.70 16.61
C LYS A 305 25.67 9.01 15.84
N THR A 306 24.52 9.22 15.21
CA THR A 306 24.25 10.38 14.35
C THR A 306 23.72 11.59 15.11
N LYS A 307 23.27 11.40 16.35
CA LYS A 307 22.56 12.41 17.15
C LYS A 307 21.26 12.89 16.48
N VAL A 308 20.67 12.05 15.63
CA VAL A 308 19.40 12.30 14.94
C VAL A 308 18.40 11.23 15.38
N THR A 309 17.28 11.65 15.96
CA THR A 309 16.17 10.74 16.27
C THR A 309 15.36 10.48 15.00
N SER A 310 15.29 9.22 14.58
CA SER A 310 14.65 8.80 13.33
C SER A 310 14.09 7.38 13.42
N PHE A 311 13.43 6.93 12.33
CA PHE A 311 12.82 5.60 12.19
C PHE A 311 11.66 5.33 13.14
N GLY A 312 10.86 6.36 13.45
CA GLY A 312 9.70 6.26 14.34
C GLY A 312 10.02 6.54 15.80
N ARG A 313 11.30 6.57 16.20
CA ARG A 313 11.69 6.91 17.57
C ARG A 313 11.34 8.36 17.94
N GLU A 314 11.21 9.23 16.94
CA GLU A 314 10.83 10.64 17.08
C GLU A 314 9.36 10.87 17.45
N ARG A 315 8.52 9.83 17.37
CA ARG A 315 7.08 9.90 17.64
C ARG A 315 6.70 9.53 19.07
N VAL A 316 7.67 9.08 19.87
CA VAL A 316 7.46 8.52 21.21
C VAL A 316 8.58 8.95 22.15
N ASP A 317 8.30 8.94 23.46
CA ASP A 317 9.25 9.44 24.45
C ASP A 317 10.12 8.32 25.01
N THR A 318 9.56 7.12 25.16
CA THR A 318 10.23 5.98 25.81
C THR A 318 10.64 4.88 24.83
N ASP A 319 11.59 4.05 25.25
CA ASP A 319 12.03 2.91 24.44
C ASP A 319 10.97 1.81 24.38
N LEU A 320 10.13 1.65 25.41
CA LEU A 320 9.02 0.69 25.41
C LEU A 320 7.93 1.09 24.39
N GLU A 321 7.54 2.36 24.35
CA GLU A 321 6.62 2.87 23.33
C GLU A 321 7.22 2.72 21.92
N PHE A 322 8.54 2.91 21.78
CA PHE A 322 9.22 2.67 20.51
C PHE A 322 9.16 1.20 20.07
N LEU A 323 9.31 0.24 21.00
CA LEU A 323 9.12 -1.17 20.68
C LEU A 323 7.68 -1.47 20.25
N GLN A 324 6.68 -0.79 20.82
CA GLN A 324 5.28 -0.93 20.41
C GLN A 324 5.02 -0.36 19.00
N GLU A 325 5.63 0.78 18.66
CA GLU A 325 5.61 1.33 17.29
C GLU A 325 6.23 0.34 16.29
N LEU A 326 7.41 -0.21 16.61
CA LEU A 326 8.04 -1.23 15.78
C LEU A 326 7.21 -2.51 15.68
N ARG A 327 6.52 -2.90 16.76
CA ARG A 327 5.62 -4.07 16.77
C ARG A 327 4.45 -3.86 15.82
N THR A 328 3.89 -2.64 15.76
CA THR A 328 2.84 -2.29 14.81
C THR A 328 3.34 -2.41 13.37
N ALA A 329 4.55 -1.90 13.08
CA ALA A 329 5.19 -2.07 11.78
C ALA A 329 5.43 -3.56 11.44
N ALA A 330 5.95 -4.34 12.39
CA ALA A 330 6.19 -5.77 12.23
C ALA A 330 4.90 -6.56 11.94
N LYS A 331 3.80 -6.26 12.65
CA LYS A 331 2.48 -6.85 12.38
C LYS A 331 1.96 -6.51 10.99
N SER A 332 2.21 -5.28 10.51
CA SER A 332 1.85 -4.88 9.15
C SER A 332 2.59 -5.75 8.11
N LEU A 333 3.89 -5.97 8.28
CA LEU A 333 4.66 -6.86 7.41
C LEU A 333 4.16 -8.31 7.43
N VAL A 334 3.81 -8.85 8.61
CA VAL A 334 3.20 -10.19 8.70
C VAL A 334 1.87 -10.25 7.97
N LYS A 335 1.02 -9.22 8.12
CA LYS A 335 -0.26 -9.15 7.39
C LYS A 335 -0.02 -9.14 5.87
N ILE A 336 0.95 -8.33 5.39
CA ILE A 336 1.32 -8.28 3.97
C ILE A 336 1.83 -9.63 3.50
N HIS A 337 2.79 -10.25 4.20
CA HIS A 337 3.34 -11.55 3.85
C HIS A 337 2.25 -12.63 3.76
N LYS A 338 1.39 -12.74 4.78
CA LYS A 338 0.26 -13.68 4.78
C LYS A 338 -0.72 -13.41 3.64
N GLY A 339 -0.99 -12.14 3.34
CA GLY A 339 -1.89 -11.73 2.26
C GLY A 339 -1.32 -11.98 0.86
N ARG A 340 0.01 -11.96 0.70
CA ARG A 340 0.67 -12.28 -0.58
C ARG A 340 0.86 -13.77 -0.80
N GLY A 341 1.11 -14.54 0.26
CA GLY A 341 1.47 -15.95 0.15
C GLY A 341 2.62 -16.14 -0.84
N ASP A 342 2.50 -17.12 -1.73
CA ASP A 342 3.55 -17.48 -2.70
C ASP A 342 3.75 -16.44 -3.83
N SER A 343 2.94 -15.38 -3.88
CA SER A 343 3.11 -14.30 -4.88
C SER A 343 4.23 -13.31 -4.54
N ALA A 344 4.76 -13.35 -3.32
CA ALA A 344 5.89 -12.54 -2.86
C ALA A 344 6.97 -13.43 -2.24
N PHE A 345 8.23 -13.03 -2.40
CA PHE A 345 9.36 -13.74 -1.79
C PHE A 345 9.69 -13.14 -0.42
N LEU A 346 9.57 -13.93 0.65
CA LEU A 346 10.03 -13.53 1.97
C LEU A 346 11.54 -13.71 2.06
N LEU A 347 12.27 -12.62 2.22
CA LEU A 347 13.73 -12.63 2.35
C LEU A 347 14.12 -12.21 3.76
N ARG A 348 14.79 -13.09 4.50
CA ARG A 348 15.40 -12.77 5.79
C ARG A 348 16.80 -12.22 5.58
N TYR A 349 17.08 -11.08 6.19
CA TYR A 349 18.41 -10.46 6.17
C TYR A 349 19.49 -11.41 6.67
N GLU A 350 19.19 -12.19 7.70
CA GLU A 350 20.09 -13.11 8.37
C GLU A 350 20.57 -14.20 7.39
N ASP A 351 19.66 -14.81 6.64
CA ASP A 351 19.98 -15.82 5.62
C ASP A 351 20.87 -15.21 4.53
N LEU A 352 20.52 -14.01 4.07
CA LEU A 352 21.31 -13.30 3.05
C LEU A 352 22.75 -12.98 3.50
N ILE A 353 22.99 -12.83 4.80
CA ILE A 353 24.32 -12.54 5.36
C ILE A 353 25.09 -13.80 5.72
N LEU A 354 24.40 -14.82 6.24
CA LEU A 354 25.02 -16.06 6.73
C LEU A 354 25.23 -17.07 5.60
N GLU A 355 24.27 -17.19 4.69
CA GLU A 355 24.23 -18.13 3.58
C GLU A 355 23.83 -17.42 2.26
N PRO A 356 24.66 -16.47 1.77
CA PRO A 356 24.29 -15.60 0.65
C PRO A 356 24.05 -16.35 -0.67
N GLU A 357 24.86 -17.36 -1.00
CA GLU A 357 24.73 -18.11 -2.25
C GLU A 357 23.38 -18.85 -2.39
N PRO A 358 22.97 -19.74 -1.45
CA PRO A 358 21.68 -20.41 -1.55
C PRO A 358 20.51 -19.43 -1.47
N THR A 359 20.61 -18.38 -0.65
CA THR A 359 19.57 -17.35 -0.54
C THR A 359 19.35 -16.61 -1.87
N LEU A 360 20.43 -16.23 -2.55
CA LEU A 360 20.34 -15.57 -3.86
C LEU A 360 19.90 -16.51 -4.97
N PHE A 361 20.29 -17.78 -4.92
CA PHE A 361 19.80 -18.80 -5.83
C PHE A 361 18.26 -18.88 -5.78
N GLU A 362 17.68 -19.03 -4.58
CA GLU A 362 16.23 -19.11 -4.40
C GLU A 362 15.51 -17.83 -4.83
N LEU A 363 16.06 -16.66 -4.50
CA LEU A 363 15.51 -15.38 -4.95
C LEU A 363 15.50 -15.27 -6.48
N PHE A 364 16.56 -15.68 -7.16
CA PHE A 364 16.65 -15.60 -8.62
C PHE A 364 15.74 -16.62 -9.32
N GLU A 365 15.58 -17.82 -8.75
CA GLU A 365 14.57 -18.79 -9.19
C GLU A 365 13.15 -18.22 -9.07
N PHE A 366 12.80 -17.60 -7.94
CA PHE A 366 11.50 -16.95 -7.75
C PHE A 366 11.25 -15.84 -8.79
N LEU A 367 12.29 -15.07 -9.12
CA LEU A 367 12.22 -14.01 -10.12
C LEU A 367 12.26 -14.52 -11.57
N ASP A 368 12.45 -15.83 -11.78
CA ASP A 368 12.60 -16.43 -13.12
C ASP A 368 13.73 -15.74 -13.92
N ILE A 369 14.88 -15.55 -13.27
CA ILE A 369 16.11 -15.00 -13.88
C ILE A 369 17.30 -15.95 -13.63
N SER A 370 18.45 -15.67 -14.26
CA SER A 370 19.63 -16.56 -14.17
C SER A 370 20.08 -16.79 -12.73
N SER A 371 19.90 -18.01 -12.24
CA SER A 371 20.25 -18.46 -10.89
C SER A 371 21.52 -19.31 -10.85
N SER A 372 22.28 -19.43 -11.96
CA SER A 372 23.46 -20.32 -12.00
C SER A 372 24.48 -19.97 -10.93
N GLU A 373 25.22 -20.98 -10.43
CA GLU A 373 26.29 -20.78 -9.44
C GLU A 373 27.28 -19.69 -9.88
N GLU A 374 27.65 -19.66 -11.17
CA GLU A 374 28.49 -18.62 -11.76
C GLU A 374 27.87 -17.22 -11.68
N THR A 375 26.56 -17.11 -11.96
CA THR A 375 25.85 -15.82 -11.90
C THR A 375 25.81 -15.30 -10.46
N VAL A 376 25.46 -16.17 -9.50
CA VAL A 376 25.39 -15.82 -8.07
C VAL A 376 26.76 -15.38 -7.55
N ALA A 377 27.81 -16.15 -7.84
CA ALA A 377 29.18 -15.81 -7.46
C ALA A 377 29.62 -14.45 -8.03
N SER A 378 29.36 -14.21 -9.33
CA SER A 378 29.68 -12.93 -9.99
C SER A 378 28.93 -11.73 -9.39
N VAL A 379 27.68 -11.92 -9.00
CA VAL A 379 26.88 -10.88 -8.32
C VAL A 379 27.51 -10.52 -6.98
N LEU A 380 27.85 -11.51 -6.16
CA LEU A 380 28.46 -11.31 -4.84
C LEU A 380 29.84 -10.64 -4.92
N GLU A 381 30.67 -11.08 -5.86
CA GLU A 381 32.00 -10.50 -6.10
C GLU A 381 31.89 -9.01 -6.45
N ARG A 382 31.15 -8.66 -7.50
CA ARG A 382 30.98 -7.26 -7.94
C ARG A 382 30.32 -6.40 -6.88
N ALA A 383 29.33 -6.95 -6.16
CA ALA A 383 28.66 -6.24 -5.07
C ALA A 383 29.59 -6.01 -3.87
N SER A 384 30.70 -6.72 -3.75
CA SER A 384 31.68 -6.51 -2.67
C SER A 384 32.74 -5.47 -3.04
N GLU A 385 33.08 -5.32 -4.32
CA GLU A 385 34.15 -4.42 -4.81
C GLU A 385 33.79 -2.91 -4.73
N GLU A 386 32.57 -2.50 -5.08
CA GLU A 386 32.14 -1.07 -5.09
C GLU A 386 31.95 -0.41 -3.68
N THR A 387 32.61 -0.87 -2.61
CA THR A 387 32.23 -0.63 -1.18
C THR A 387 32.43 0.78 -0.61
N VAL A 388 32.87 1.77 -1.38
CA VAL A 388 33.32 3.08 -0.84
C VAL A 388 32.22 3.94 -0.17
N PRO A 389 30.93 3.97 -0.58
CA PRO A 389 29.95 4.84 0.07
C PRO A 389 29.18 4.24 1.27
N MET A 390 29.31 2.94 1.58
CA MET A 390 28.53 2.28 2.65
C MET A 390 28.91 2.68 4.10
N ALA A 391 29.97 3.45 4.32
CA ALA A 391 30.46 3.78 5.67
C ALA A 391 29.45 4.59 6.51
N GLY A 392 28.60 5.41 5.86
CA GLY A 392 27.61 6.25 6.55
C GLY A 392 26.43 5.47 7.15
N HIS A 393 25.97 4.41 6.48
CA HIS A 393 24.81 3.63 6.91
C HIS A 393 25.14 2.41 7.78
N ARG A 394 26.42 2.00 7.82
CA ARG A 394 26.85 0.84 8.62
C ARG A 394 27.05 1.20 10.09
N THR A 395 26.41 0.41 10.94
CA THR A 395 26.58 0.42 12.40
C THR A 395 27.49 -0.71 12.89
N SER A 396 27.88 -1.64 11.99
CA SER A 396 28.85 -2.72 12.25
C SER A 396 29.95 -2.75 11.18
N SER A 397 31.18 -3.04 11.60
CA SER A 397 32.36 -3.20 10.74
C SER A 397 32.32 -4.48 9.91
N ASP A 398 31.60 -5.51 10.36
CA ASP A 398 31.35 -6.79 9.68
C ASP A 398 29.84 -7.07 9.62
N PRO A 399 29.23 -7.34 8.44
CA PRO A 399 27.81 -7.63 8.34
C PRO A 399 27.38 -8.82 9.21
N ARG A 400 28.23 -9.84 9.38
CA ARG A 400 27.92 -11.00 10.23
C ARG A 400 27.77 -10.64 11.70
N GLN A 401 28.53 -9.66 12.17
CA GLN A 401 28.42 -9.17 13.56
C GLN A 401 27.14 -8.38 13.84
N SER A 402 26.37 -8.07 12.78
CA SER A 402 25.07 -7.41 12.91
C SER A 402 23.91 -8.38 13.14
N VAL A 403 24.12 -9.69 12.94
CA VAL A 403 23.15 -10.75 13.24
C VAL A 403 23.31 -11.17 14.70
N GLY A 404 22.20 -11.21 15.44
CA GLY A 404 22.17 -11.54 16.87
C GLY A 404 22.81 -10.47 17.77
N ARG A 405 23.01 -9.25 17.26
CA ARG A 405 23.66 -8.15 18.00
C ARG A 405 22.84 -7.72 19.22
N TRP A 406 21.52 -7.82 19.14
CA TRP A 406 20.60 -7.45 20.22
C TRP A 406 20.93 -8.16 21.55
N GLN A 407 21.44 -9.39 21.50
CA GLN A 407 21.80 -10.19 22.68
C GLN A 407 23.01 -9.62 23.45
N ARG A 408 23.88 -8.88 22.76
CA ARG A 408 25.12 -8.36 23.33
C ARG A 408 25.03 -6.87 23.64
N ASP A 409 24.29 -6.14 22.82
CA ASP A 409 24.32 -4.68 22.80
C ASP A 409 23.11 -4.05 23.51
N LEU A 410 22.01 -4.78 23.74
CA LEU A 410 20.89 -4.30 24.56
C LEU A 410 21.06 -4.71 26.02
N SER A 411 20.55 -3.89 26.94
CA SER A 411 20.48 -4.24 28.36
C SER A 411 19.52 -5.43 28.59
N PRO A 412 19.66 -6.19 29.69
CA PRO A 412 18.78 -7.32 29.99
C PRO A 412 17.28 -6.93 29.97
N GLU A 413 16.94 -5.75 30.50
CA GLU A 413 15.56 -5.27 30.52
C GLU A 413 15.02 -5.00 29.10
N MET A 414 15.87 -4.43 28.22
CA MET A 414 15.51 -4.19 26.82
C MET A 414 15.46 -5.49 26.00
N GLN A 415 16.25 -6.50 26.37
CA GLN A 415 16.16 -7.83 25.78
C GLN A 415 14.81 -8.48 26.11
N GLU A 416 14.39 -8.48 27.38
CA GLU A 416 13.09 -8.98 27.81
C GLU A 416 11.93 -8.25 27.12
N ALA A 417 11.98 -6.92 27.07
CA ALA A 417 10.96 -6.12 26.40
C ALA A 417 10.88 -6.40 24.88
N CYS A 418 12.03 -6.60 24.23
CA CYS A 418 12.10 -7.00 22.82
C CYS A 418 11.48 -8.39 22.58
N VAL A 419 11.76 -9.35 23.46
CA VAL A 419 11.18 -10.71 23.38
C VAL A 419 9.67 -10.66 23.53
N GLU A 420 9.16 -9.96 24.54
CA GLU A 420 7.73 -9.75 24.75
C GLU A 420 7.07 -9.05 23.54
N ALA A 421 7.77 -8.09 22.94
CA ALA A 421 7.26 -7.31 21.83
C ALA A 421 7.29 -8.02 20.47
N PHE A 422 8.16 -9.01 20.23
CA PHE A 422 8.41 -9.50 18.87
C PHE A 422 8.35 -11.01 18.67
N ASP A 423 8.46 -11.86 19.70
CA ASP A 423 8.60 -13.32 19.52
C ASP A 423 7.48 -13.95 18.70
N ASP A 424 6.23 -13.56 18.96
CA ASP A 424 5.06 -14.06 18.24
C ASP A 424 5.08 -13.64 16.75
N VAL A 425 5.47 -12.41 16.44
CA VAL A 425 5.53 -11.88 15.07
C VAL A 425 6.73 -12.44 14.31
N LEU A 426 7.85 -12.68 15.01
CA LEU A 426 9.04 -13.32 14.47
C LEU A 426 8.78 -14.80 14.13
N ALA A 427 8.06 -15.53 14.97
CA ALA A 427 7.68 -16.91 14.68
C ALA A 427 6.87 -17.03 13.38
N GLU A 428 5.99 -16.06 13.12
CA GLU A 428 5.17 -15.97 11.90
C GLU A 428 6.00 -15.67 10.63
N LEU A 429 7.25 -15.23 10.78
CA LEU A 429 8.21 -14.98 9.70
C LEU A 429 9.33 -16.04 9.65
N GLY A 430 9.15 -17.16 10.35
CA GLY A 430 10.06 -18.31 10.33
C GLY A 430 11.29 -18.18 11.22
N TYR A 431 11.31 -17.28 12.20
CA TYR A 431 12.39 -17.21 13.20
C TYR A 431 12.11 -18.16 14.37
N GLU A 432 13.14 -18.80 14.92
CA GLU A 432 12.98 -19.67 16.10
C GLU A 432 12.60 -18.86 17.35
N PRO A 433 11.73 -19.40 18.25
CA PRO A 433 11.37 -18.75 19.49
C PRO A 433 12.57 -18.49 20.41
N THR A 434 12.59 -17.36 21.10
CA THR A 434 13.75 -16.97 21.93
C THR A 434 14.05 -17.96 23.04
N ALA A 435 13.03 -18.58 23.62
CA ALA A 435 13.17 -19.60 24.65
C ALA A 435 14.05 -20.80 24.22
N ARG A 436 14.19 -21.05 22.92
CA ARG A 436 15.09 -22.08 22.37
C ARG A 436 16.48 -21.56 22.02
N ILE A 437 16.62 -20.25 21.81
CA ILE A 437 17.88 -19.59 21.45
C ILE A 437 18.73 -19.32 22.71
N LEU A 438 18.08 -19.04 23.85
CA LEU A 438 18.74 -18.75 25.13
C LEU A 438 18.92 -19.97 26.05
N ALA A 439 18.39 -21.14 25.67
CA ALA A 439 18.58 -22.41 26.36
C ALA A 439 19.81 -23.14 25.81
#